data_AF-A0A4P2QGX9-F1
#
_entry.id   AF-A0A4P2QGX9-F1
#
_cell.length_a   1.000
_cell.length_b   1.000
_cell.length_c   1.000
_cell.angle_alpha   90.00
_cell.angle_beta   90.00
_cell.angle_gamma   90.00
#
_symmetry.space_group_name_H-M   'P 1'
#
loop_
_entity.id
_entity.type
_entity.pdbx_description
1 polymer ?
#
loop_
_entity_poly.entity_id
_entity_poly.type
_entity_poly.pdbx_seq_one_letter_code
_entity_poly.pdbx_strand_id
1 'polypeptide(L)'
;MFDTATVARALEGPGQDVAEATVEEVTRLAQAGEPRAAAEQAARAIRAGCTDVRLIAAFLLGAFDERGPAALPAMLEALASAIGRRWAALRPEARRDRAVDSALCLLFRSVKSSIDYRESQRDATWRAWSARVERDLARACADAAATLDAAISERIASPRCAMELAGLRARVDLCLQRLPPPPDPPPQPAAAPEPPEPEELDPPDAEAEPAEAAEGADDAGAQGEPPEESRPAPAASAPGARLIEVSPALERFIRKLEVFADLLERGETGKAAIVARDIKAAVDHFDPRVYLPRLLSPYFRLLSANIETIAPHWEAAETPAWQALEQLYQVDLEAFLEH
;
A
#
# COMPACT_ATOMS: atom_id res chain seq x y z
N MET A 1 5.05 -25.33 -7.32
CA MET A 1 5.39 -24.00 -6.80
C MET A 1 5.39 -23.01 -7.95
N PHE A 2 4.62 -21.93 -7.84
CA PHE A 2 4.54 -20.88 -8.86
C PHE A 2 5.67 -19.88 -8.68
N ASP A 3 6.71 -20.03 -9.50
CA ASP A 3 7.90 -19.16 -9.51
C ASP A 3 7.70 -17.96 -10.46
N THR A 4 7.81 -16.75 -9.91
CA THR A 4 7.64 -15.48 -10.64
C THR A 4 8.69 -15.31 -11.75
N ALA A 5 9.85 -15.97 -11.67
CA ALA A 5 10.84 -15.97 -12.74
C ALA A 5 10.34 -16.65 -14.03
N THR A 6 9.27 -17.44 -13.95
CA THR A 6 8.58 -17.99 -15.14
C THR A 6 8.02 -16.87 -16.02
N VAL A 7 7.49 -15.81 -15.41
CA VAL A 7 6.96 -14.63 -16.14
C VAL A 7 8.11 -13.87 -16.78
N ALA A 8 9.21 -13.64 -16.06
CA ALA A 8 10.38 -12.95 -16.57
C ALA A 8 10.95 -13.64 -17.82
N ARG A 9 11.13 -14.96 -17.77
CA ARG A 9 11.62 -15.75 -18.92
C ARG A 9 10.69 -15.70 -20.13
N ALA A 10 9.37 -15.76 -19.93
CA ALA A 10 8.43 -15.66 -21.04
C ALA A 10 8.49 -14.29 -21.73
N LEU A 11 8.73 -13.22 -20.97
CA LEU A 11 8.83 -11.83 -21.46
C LEU A 11 10.18 -11.48 -22.10
N GLU A 12 11.18 -12.37 -22.07
CA GLU A 12 12.44 -12.20 -22.81
C GLU A 12 12.25 -12.40 -24.32
N GLY A 13 11.26 -13.21 -24.71
CA GLY A 13 10.89 -13.42 -26.11
C GLY A 13 10.01 -12.31 -26.69
N PRO A 14 9.61 -12.42 -27.97
CA PRO A 14 8.76 -11.43 -28.65
C PRO A 14 7.30 -11.40 -28.15
N GLY A 15 6.94 -12.32 -27.24
CA GLY A 15 5.60 -12.49 -26.71
C GLY A 15 4.65 -13.15 -27.70
N GLN A 16 4.08 -14.30 -27.33
CA GLN A 16 3.15 -15.05 -28.17
C GLN A 16 1.70 -14.83 -27.74
N ASP A 17 0.82 -14.78 -28.74
CA ASP A 17 -0.62 -14.84 -28.52
C ASP A 17 -1.03 -16.24 -28.05
N VAL A 18 -2.20 -16.29 -27.43
CA VAL A 18 -2.82 -17.51 -26.94
C VAL A 18 -4.25 -17.57 -27.47
N ALA A 19 -4.80 -18.77 -27.62
CA ALA A 19 -6.20 -18.93 -27.99
C ALA A 19 -7.12 -18.25 -26.97
N GLU A 20 -8.08 -17.45 -27.44
CA GLU A 20 -8.99 -16.69 -26.56
C GLU A 20 -9.77 -17.63 -25.61
N ALA A 21 -10.16 -18.82 -26.07
CA ALA A 21 -10.80 -19.84 -25.25
C ALA A 21 -9.96 -20.24 -24.02
N THR A 22 -8.62 -20.27 -24.15
CA THR A 22 -7.73 -20.53 -23.00
C THR A 22 -7.76 -19.37 -22.01
N VAL A 23 -7.83 -18.14 -22.50
CA VAL A 23 -7.86 -16.95 -21.64
C VAL A 23 -9.20 -16.82 -20.92
N GLU A 24 -10.30 -17.06 -21.63
CA GLU A 24 -11.64 -17.10 -21.07
C GLU A 24 -11.73 -18.14 -19.96
N GLU A 25 -11.22 -19.35 -20.18
CA GLU A 25 -11.24 -20.42 -19.18
C GLU A 25 -10.40 -20.07 -17.94
N VAL A 26 -9.18 -19.57 -18.12
CA VAL A 26 -8.33 -19.13 -17.01
C VAL A 26 -8.98 -17.99 -16.23
N THR A 27 -9.60 -17.03 -16.93
CA THR A 27 -10.30 -15.92 -16.30
C THR A 27 -11.51 -16.41 -15.51
N ARG A 28 -12.27 -17.36 -16.07
CA ARG A 28 -13.42 -17.99 -15.41
C ARG A 28 -12.99 -18.69 -14.12
N LEU A 29 -11.92 -19.49 -14.15
CA LEU A 29 -11.38 -20.17 -12.97
C LEU A 29 -10.95 -19.16 -11.89
N ALA A 30 -10.24 -18.09 -12.28
CA ALA A 30 -9.82 -17.04 -11.35
C ALA A 30 -11.01 -16.33 -10.71
N GLN A 31 -12.08 -16.06 -11.47
CA GLN A 31 -13.31 -15.45 -10.97
C GLN A 31 -14.16 -16.39 -10.11
N ALA A 32 -14.09 -17.69 -10.36
CA ALA A 32 -14.77 -18.72 -9.56
C ALA A 32 -14.10 -18.98 -8.21
N GLY A 33 -13.00 -18.29 -7.89
CA GLY A 33 -12.26 -18.51 -6.65
C GLY A 33 -11.38 -19.76 -6.69
N GLU A 34 -10.96 -20.20 -7.89
CA GLU A 34 -10.03 -21.31 -8.10
C GLU A 34 -8.64 -20.82 -8.55
N PRO A 35 -7.93 -20.00 -7.74
CA PRO A 35 -6.69 -19.34 -8.17
C PRO A 35 -5.59 -20.34 -8.53
N ARG A 36 -5.55 -21.50 -7.86
CA ARG A 36 -4.59 -22.56 -8.15
C ARG A 36 -4.81 -23.19 -9.53
N ALA A 37 -6.05 -23.57 -9.85
CA ALA A 37 -6.38 -24.17 -11.15
C ALA A 37 -6.10 -23.18 -12.29
N ALA A 38 -6.53 -21.92 -12.11
CA ALA A 38 -6.24 -20.84 -13.05
C ALA A 38 -4.73 -20.66 -13.29
N ALA A 39 -3.94 -20.65 -12.22
CA ALA A 39 -2.50 -20.49 -12.29
C ALA A 39 -1.79 -21.69 -12.92
N GLU A 40 -2.25 -22.93 -12.70
CA GLU A 40 -1.70 -24.13 -13.34
C GLU A 40 -1.90 -24.09 -14.86
N GLN A 41 -3.08 -23.69 -15.32
CA GLN A 41 -3.37 -23.55 -16.74
C GLN A 41 -2.62 -22.36 -17.36
N ALA A 42 -2.58 -21.21 -16.68
CA ALA A 42 -1.78 -20.07 -17.09
C ALA A 42 -0.28 -20.43 -17.19
N ALA A 43 0.26 -21.18 -16.22
CA ALA A 43 1.66 -21.61 -16.23
C ALA A 43 2.01 -22.45 -17.46
N ARG A 44 1.10 -23.31 -17.95
CA ARG A 44 1.32 -24.10 -19.17
C ARG A 44 1.48 -23.18 -20.39
N ALA A 45 0.59 -22.20 -20.53
CA ALA A 45 0.64 -21.25 -21.63
C ALA A 45 1.88 -20.33 -21.53
N ILE A 46 2.20 -19.81 -20.34
CA ILE A 46 3.36 -18.93 -20.14
C ILE A 46 4.67 -19.67 -20.44
N ARG A 47 4.81 -20.93 -20.02
CA ARG A 47 5.98 -21.76 -20.36
C ARG A 47 6.10 -22.05 -21.86
N ALA A 48 4.99 -22.03 -22.60
CA ALA A 48 5.00 -22.13 -24.05
C ALA A 48 5.40 -20.82 -24.74
N GLY A 49 5.61 -19.72 -24.01
CA GLY A 49 5.99 -18.41 -24.54
C GLY A 49 4.82 -17.42 -24.65
N CYS A 50 3.62 -17.79 -24.17
CA CYS A 50 2.48 -16.87 -24.16
C CYS A 50 2.67 -15.76 -23.13
N THR A 51 2.39 -14.53 -23.51
CA THR A 51 2.61 -13.34 -22.66
C THR A 51 1.34 -12.50 -22.51
N ASP A 52 0.18 -13.15 -22.61
CA ASP A 52 -1.10 -12.49 -22.32
C ASP A 52 -1.14 -12.04 -20.86
N VAL A 53 -1.37 -10.75 -20.64
CA VAL A 53 -1.36 -10.16 -19.29
C VAL A 53 -2.40 -10.77 -18.37
N ARG A 54 -3.51 -11.28 -18.90
CA ARG A 54 -4.58 -11.95 -18.14
C ARG A 54 -4.09 -13.28 -17.59
N LEU A 55 -3.30 -14.02 -18.38
CA LEU A 55 -2.65 -15.26 -17.94
C LEU A 55 -1.55 -14.97 -16.91
N ILE A 56 -0.73 -13.94 -17.15
CA ILE A 56 0.29 -13.50 -16.19
C ILE A 56 -0.36 -13.14 -14.85
N ALA A 57 -1.45 -12.38 -14.86
CA ALA A 57 -2.19 -12.02 -13.66
C ALA A 57 -2.73 -13.27 -12.91
N ALA A 58 -3.35 -14.21 -13.62
CA ALA A 58 -3.84 -15.45 -13.01
C ALA A 58 -2.71 -16.31 -12.42
N PHE A 59 -1.57 -16.40 -13.12
CA PHE A 59 -0.38 -17.10 -12.62
C PHE A 59 0.15 -16.46 -11.33
N LEU A 60 0.27 -15.14 -11.30
CA LEU A 60 0.72 -14.40 -10.11
C LEU A 60 -0.28 -14.55 -8.95
N LEU A 61 -1.59 -14.59 -9.24
CA LEU A 61 -2.60 -14.86 -8.20
C LEU A 61 -2.41 -16.23 -7.55
N GLY A 62 -2.06 -17.27 -8.31
CA GLY A 62 -1.72 -18.57 -7.74
C GLY A 62 -0.42 -18.55 -6.92
N ALA A 63 0.58 -17.76 -7.35
CA ALA A 63 1.79 -17.55 -6.56
C ALA A 63 1.49 -16.87 -5.22
N PHE A 64 0.56 -15.92 -5.21
CA PHE A 64 0.05 -15.30 -3.99
C PHE A 64 -0.73 -16.30 -3.12
N ASP A 65 -1.62 -17.11 -3.70
CA ASP A 65 -2.38 -18.11 -2.93
C ASP A 65 -1.44 -19.10 -2.20
N GLU A 66 -0.34 -19.51 -2.84
CA GLU A 66 0.65 -20.43 -2.26
C GLU A 66 1.53 -19.81 -1.16
N ARG A 67 1.95 -18.55 -1.34
CA ARG A 67 2.99 -17.91 -0.52
C ARG A 67 2.50 -16.73 0.33
N GLY A 68 1.30 -16.23 0.08
CA GLY A 68 0.69 -15.12 0.78
C GLY A 68 1.40 -13.78 0.54
N PRO A 69 1.37 -12.87 1.53
CA PRO A 69 2.01 -11.56 1.46
C PRO A 69 3.49 -11.60 1.07
N ALA A 70 4.21 -12.67 1.43
CA ALA A 70 5.62 -12.86 1.06
C ALA A 70 5.86 -12.93 -0.46
N ALA A 71 4.83 -13.23 -1.27
CA ALA A 71 4.94 -13.23 -2.73
C ALA A 71 4.87 -11.82 -3.34
N LEU A 72 4.33 -10.83 -2.62
CA LEU A 72 3.94 -9.54 -3.18
C LEU A 72 5.11 -8.77 -3.79
N PRO A 73 6.30 -8.64 -3.15
CA PRO A 73 7.40 -7.89 -3.75
C PRO A 73 7.78 -8.45 -5.12
N ALA A 74 8.04 -9.76 -5.20
CA ALA A 74 8.43 -10.42 -6.44
C ALA A 74 7.32 -10.38 -7.51
N MET A 75 6.04 -10.42 -7.13
CA MET A 75 4.93 -10.26 -8.07
C MET A 75 4.87 -8.83 -8.63
N LEU A 76 4.96 -7.83 -7.76
CA LEU A 76 4.89 -6.41 -8.14
C LEU A 76 6.10 -6.02 -9.01
N GLU A 77 7.29 -6.51 -8.68
CA GLU A 77 8.50 -6.35 -9.51
C GLU A 77 8.36 -7.00 -10.88
N ALA A 78 7.81 -8.21 -10.95
CA ALA A 78 7.56 -8.88 -12.24
C ALA A 78 6.60 -8.07 -13.12
N LEU A 79 5.54 -7.51 -12.52
CA LEU A 79 4.60 -6.62 -13.21
C LEU A 79 5.26 -5.30 -13.63
N ALA A 80 6.07 -4.70 -12.76
CA ALA A 80 6.75 -3.45 -13.04
C ALA A 80 7.76 -3.61 -14.19
N SER A 81 8.50 -4.71 -14.21
CA SER A 81 9.39 -5.06 -15.31
C SER A 81 8.61 -5.32 -16.60
N ALA A 82 7.49 -6.06 -16.52
CA ALA A 82 6.63 -6.33 -17.67
C ALA A 82 6.10 -5.04 -18.31
N ILE A 83 5.64 -4.09 -17.50
CA ILE A 83 4.99 -2.86 -17.96
C ILE A 83 6.03 -1.79 -18.35
N GLY A 84 7.05 -1.59 -17.52
CA GLY A 84 8.07 -0.57 -17.75
C GLY A 84 9.04 -0.94 -18.86
N ARG A 85 9.56 -2.18 -18.83
CA ARG A 85 10.69 -2.60 -19.70
C ARG A 85 10.29 -3.54 -20.83
N ARG A 86 9.27 -4.40 -20.62
CA ARG A 86 8.87 -5.44 -21.59
C ARG A 86 7.49 -5.18 -22.22
N TRP A 87 7.09 -3.91 -22.30
CA TRP A 87 5.77 -3.50 -22.81
C TRP A 87 5.42 -4.10 -24.17
N ALA A 88 6.39 -4.12 -25.10
CA ALA A 88 6.18 -4.63 -26.45
C ALA A 88 5.90 -6.14 -26.50
N ALA A 89 6.41 -6.90 -25.53
CA ALA A 89 6.19 -8.35 -25.43
C ALA A 89 4.83 -8.69 -24.83
N LEU A 90 4.11 -7.75 -24.21
CA LEU A 90 2.82 -8.03 -23.60
C LEU A 90 1.72 -8.19 -24.66
N ARG A 91 0.91 -9.23 -24.47
CA ARG A 91 -0.30 -9.52 -25.26
C ARG A 91 -1.58 -9.28 -24.41
N PRO A 92 -2.73 -9.04 -25.05
CA PRO A 92 -2.91 -8.76 -26.47
C PRO A 92 -2.26 -7.43 -26.89
N GLU A 93 -1.77 -7.35 -28.12
CA GLU A 93 -1.20 -6.09 -28.66
C GLU A 93 -2.28 -5.05 -28.90
N ALA A 94 -3.40 -5.48 -29.48
CA ALA A 94 -4.57 -4.64 -29.61
C ALA A 94 -5.16 -4.36 -28.22
N ARG A 95 -5.39 -3.08 -27.91
CA ARG A 95 -5.97 -2.64 -26.63
C ARG A 95 -5.15 -3.06 -25.41
N ARG A 96 -3.83 -3.21 -25.56
CA ARG A 96 -2.89 -3.60 -24.50
C ARG A 96 -3.13 -2.82 -23.20
N ASP A 97 -3.24 -1.49 -23.29
CA ASP A 97 -3.47 -0.60 -22.14
C ASP A 97 -4.70 -1.02 -21.34
N ARG A 98 -5.82 -1.27 -22.04
CA ARG A 98 -7.08 -1.69 -21.42
C ARG A 98 -7.00 -3.10 -20.84
N ALA A 99 -6.29 -4.01 -21.51
CA ALA A 99 -6.09 -5.37 -21.04
C ALA A 99 -5.24 -5.39 -19.77
N VAL A 100 -4.14 -4.65 -19.74
CA VAL A 100 -3.26 -4.48 -18.57
C VAL A 100 -4.03 -3.85 -17.42
N ASP A 101 -4.69 -2.71 -17.65
CA ASP A 101 -5.49 -2.02 -16.63
C ASP A 101 -6.54 -2.96 -16.01
N SER A 102 -7.30 -3.67 -16.86
CA SER A 102 -8.38 -4.55 -16.37
C SER A 102 -7.84 -5.79 -15.65
N ALA A 103 -6.76 -6.39 -16.14
CA ALA A 103 -6.14 -7.56 -15.52
C ALA A 103 -5.55 -7.22 -14.15
N LEU A 104 -4.88 -6.07 -14.03
CA LEU A 104 -4.35 -5.59 -12.76
C LEU A 104 -5.46 -5.25 -11.76
N CYS A 105 -6.53 -4.58 -12.20
CA CYS A 105 -7.70 -4.34 -11.34
C CYS A 105 -8.30 -5.64 -10.79
N LEU A 106 -8.37 -6.70 -11.61
CA LEU A 106 -8.85 -7.99 -11.15
C LEU A 106 -7.87 -8.61 -10.15
N LEU A 107 -6.59 -8.67 -10.49
CA LEU A 107 -5.54 -9.23 -9.64
C LEU A 107 -5.53 -8.59 -8.25
N PHE A 108 -5.46 -7.26 -8.17
CA PHE A 108 -5.36 -6.56 -6.89
C PHE A 108 -6.63 -6.73 -6.04
N ARG A 109 -7.82 -6.76 -6.66
CA ARG A 109 -9.06 -7.08 -5.93
C ARG A 109 -9.08 -8.50 -5.42
N SER A 110 -8.64 -9.47 -6.22
CA SER A 110 -8.56 -10.88 -5.82
C SER A 110 -7.55 -11.09 -4.69
N VAL A 111 -6.40 -10.43 -4.74
CA VAL A 111 -5.39 -10.46 -3.66
C VAL A 111 -5.97 -9.86 -2.38
N LYS A 112 -6.58 -8.68 -2.43
CA LYS A 112 -7.24 -8.07 -1.25
C LYS A 112 -8.30 -9.00 -0.65
N SER A 113 -9.19 -9.53 -1.49
CA SER A 113 -10.24 -10.44 -1.05
C SER A 113 -9.67 -11.71 -0.41
N SER A 114 -8.54 -12.22 -0.93
CA SER A 114 -7.85 -13.37 -0.36
C SER A 114 -7.24 -13.05 1.01
N ILE A 115 -6.66 -11.86 1.19
CA ILE A 115 -6.18 -11.38 2.49
C ILE A 115 -7.36 -11.27 3.47
N ASP A 116 -8.45 -10.61 3.08
CA ASP A 116 -9.63 -10.40 3.92
C ASP A 116 -10.25 -11.73 4.38
N TYR A 117 -10.46 -12.64 3.42
CA TYR A 117 -11.01 -13.95 3.72
C TYR A 117 -10.11 -14.73 4.68
N ARG A 118 -8.81 -14.86 4.39
CA ARG A 118 -7.89 -15.64 5.23
C ARG A 118 -7.66 -15.00 6.60
N GLU A 119 -7.59 -13.69 6.68
CA GLU A 119 -7.48 -12.97 7.96
C GLU A 119 -8.73 -13.20 8.83
N SER A 120 -9.92 -13.22 8.23
CA SER A 120 -11.17 -13.50 8.95
C SER A 120 -11.25 -14.95 9.47
N GLN A 121 -10.82 -15.92 8.65
CA GLN A 121 -10.89 -17.34 9.01
C GLN A 121 -9.77 -17.79 9.94
N ARG A 122 -8.61 -17.10 9.92
CA ARG A 122 -7.38 -17.47 10.64
C ARG A 122 -7.01 -18.95 10.49
N ASP A 123 -7.23 -19.47 9.29
CA ASP A 123 -7.09 -20.90 8.99
C ASP A 123 -5.60 -21.35 8.94
N ALA A 124 -5.37 -22.60 8.54
CA ALA A 124 -4.01 -23.13 8.40
C ALA A 124 -3.18 -22.37 7.37
N THR A 125 -3.81 -21.87 6.30
CA THR A 125 -3.14 -21.07 5.26
C THR A 125 -2.72 -19.72 5.82
N TRP A 126 -3.57 -19.04 6.59
CA TRP A 126 -3.23 -17.79 7.26
C TRP A 126 -2.01 -17.96 8.17
N ARG A 127 -2.00 -19.00 9.02
CA ARG A 127 -0.84 -19.30 9.89
C ARG A 127 0.44 -19.56 9.09
N ALA A 128 0.34 -20.26 7.97
CA ALA A 128 1.47 -20.49 7.07
C ALA A 128 1.97 -19.20 6.40
N TRP A 129 1.08 -18.26 6.07
CA TRP A 129 1.45 -16.94 5.57
C TRP A 129 2.16 -16.12 6.65
N SER A 130 1.61 -16.07 7.87
CA SER A 130 2.20 -15.33 8.99
C SER A 130 3.62 -15.81 9.32
N ALA A 131 3.85 -17.13 9.28
CA ALA A 131 5.17 -17.72 9.56
C ALA A 131 6.26 -17.35 8.54
N ARG A 132 5.88 -16.79 7.37
CA ARG A 132 6.80 -16.39 6.29
C ARG A 132 6.99 -14.89 6.19
N VAL A 133 6.39 -14.12 7.10
CA VAL A 133 6.54 -12.66 7.09
C VAL A 133 7.90 -12.28 7.65
N GLU A 134 8.72 -11.70 6.79
CA GLU A 134 10.02 -11.12 7.16
C GLU A 134 9.86 -9.69 7.66
N ARG A 135 10.83 -9.23 8.47
CA ARG A 135 10.82 -7.90 9.10
C ARG A 135 10.74 -6.76 8.07
N ASP A 136 11.39 -6.93 6.91
CA ASP A 136 11.45 -5.92 5.86
C ASP A 136 10.34 -6.03 4.80
N LEU A 137 9.40 -6.97 4.96
CA LEU A 137 8.40 -7.27 3.93
C LEU A 137 7.53 -6.04 3.59
N ALA A 138 7.13 -5.24 4.60
CA ALA A 138 6.34 -4.04 4.39
C ALA A 138 7.07 -3.02 3.49
N ARG A 139 8.36 -2.78 3.77
CA ARG A 139 9.20 -1.89 2.98
C ARG A 139 9.38 -2.42 1.55
N ALA A 140 9.69 -3.70 1.41
CA ALA A 140 9.82 -4.34 0.09
C ALA A 140 8.53 -4.25 -0.74
N CYS A 141 7.36 -4.42 -0.10
CA CYS A 141 6.07 -4.24 -0.78
C CYS A 141 5.82 -2.79 -1.19
N ALA A 142 6.16 -1.83 -0.34
CA ALA A 142 6.01 -0.40 -0.63
C ALA A 142 6.89 0.04 -1.80
N ASP A 143 8.16 -0.37 -1.81
CA ASP A 143 9.13 -0.03 -2.87
C ASP A 143 8.74 -0.66 -4.22
N ALA A 144 8.35 -1.94 -4.21
CA ALA A 144 7.89 -2.64 -5.41
C ALA A 144 6.58 -2.04 -5.95
N ALA A 145 5.65 -1.65 -5.07
CA ALA A 145 4.41 -1.01 -5.48
C ALA A 145 4.64 0.40 -6.06
N ALA A 146 5.56 1.18 -5.49
CA ALA A 146 5.93 2.49 -6.04
C ALA A 146 6.55 2.36 -7.43
N THR A 147 7.41 1.37 -7.62
CA THR A 147 8.02 1.07 -8.93
C THR A 147 6.96 0.68 -9.97
N LEU A 148 5.99 -0.14 -9.58
CA LEU A 148 4.88 -0.53 -10.44
C LEU A 148 3.96 0.64 -10.78
N ASP A 149 3.64 1.50 -9.81
CA ASP A 149 2.79 2.69 -10.00
C ASP A 149 3.39 3.67 -11.02
N ALA A 150 4.71 3.90 -10.94
CA ALA A 150 5.44 4.69 -11.92
C ALA A 150 5.36 4.08 -13.33
N ALA A 151 5.59 2.77 -13.46
CA ALA A 151 5.50 2.06 -14.74
C ALA A 151 4.09 2.11 -15.35
N ILE A 152 3.05 1.97 -14.52
CA ILE A 152 1.65 2.07 -14.95
C ILE A 152 1.35 3.48 -15.45
N SER A 153 1.76 4.51 -14.68
CA SER A 153 1.47 5.91 -15.00
C SER A 153 2.16 6.39 -16.28
N GLU A 154 3.34 5.86 -16.59
CA GLU A 154 4.05 6.14 -17.86
C GLU A 154 3.34 5.52 -19.07
N ARG A 155 2.70 4.35 -18.90
CA ARG A 155 2.12 3.57 -20.01
C ARG A 155 0.64 3.79 -20.23
N ILE A 156 -0.11 4.15 -19.18
CA ILE A 156 -1.57 4.19 -19.21
C ILE A 156 -2.03 5.57 -18.75
N ALA A 157 -2.65 6.33 -19.65
CA ALA A 157 -3.02 7.73 -19.39
C ALA A 157 -4.12 7.93 -18.31
N SER A 158 -4.90 6.90 -18.00
CA SER A 158 -5.94 6.94 -16.97
C SER A 158 -6.12 5.55 -16.34
N PRO A 159 -5.15 5.09 -15.52
CA PRO A 159 -5.13 3.74 -15.00
C PRO A 159 -6.10 3.60 -13.82
N ARG A 160 -7.15 2.80 -13.99
CA ARG A 160 -8.05 2.42 -12.87
C ARG A 160 -7.32 1.51 -11.90
N CYS A 161 -6.37 0.72 -12.38
CA CYS A 161 -5.58 -0.18 -11.55
C CYS A 161 -4.70 0.53 -10.53
N ALA A 162 -4.37 1.81 -10.72
CA ALA A 162 -3.62 2.60 -9.74
C ALA A 162 -4.39 2.76 -8.42
N MET A 163 -5.71 2.98 -8.49
CA MET A 163 -6.57 3.03 -7.29
C MET A 163 -6.62 1.67 -6.59
N GLU A 164 -6.71 0.59 -7.36
CA GLU A 164 -6.72 -0.77 -6.80
C GLU A 164 -5.37 -1.13 -6.16
N LEU A 165 -4.25 -0.69 -6.74
CA LEU A 165 -2.91 -0.84 -6.19
C LEU A 165 -2.75 -0.05 -4.89
N ALA A 166 -3.20 1.21 -4.85
CA ALA A 166 -3.19 2.02 -3.64
C ALA A 166 -4.00 1.37 -2.51
N GLY A 167 -5.19 0.86 -2.83
CA GLY A 167 -6.01 0.10 -1.87
C GLY A 167 -5.33 -1.20 -1.41
N LEU A 168 -4.63 -1.91 -2.30
CA LEU A 168 -3.86 -3.10 -1.94
C LEU A 168 -2.71 -2.76 -0.99
N ARG A 169 -1.96 -1.69 -1.26
CA ARG A 169 -0.86 -1.23 -0.39
C ARG A 169 -1.36 -0.96 1.03
N ALA A 170 -2.38 -0.12 1.17
CA ALA A 170 -2.96 0.21 2.47
C ALA A 170 -3.45 -1.04 3.20
N ARG A 171 -4.02 -2.01 2.46
CA ARG A 171 -4.52 -3.25 3.05
C ARG A 171 -3.41 -4.18 3.52
N VAL A 172 -2.33 -4.29 2.75
CA VAL A 172 -1.14 -5.07 3.09
C VAL A 172 -0.44 -4.46 4.29
N ASP A 173 -0.29 -3.14 4.35
CA ASP A 173 0.29 -2.45 5.51
C ASP A 173 -0.51 -2.76 6.79
N LEU A 174 -1.84 -2.66 6.73
CA LEU A 174 -2.70 -3.02 7.86
C LEU A 174 -2.59 -4.50 8.25
N CYS A 175 -2.54 -5.39 7.25
CA CYS A 175 -2.36 -6.83 7.46
C CYS A 175 -1.05 -7.10 8.20
N LEU A 176 0.07 -6.54 7.73
CA LEU A 176 1.40 -6.76 8.28
C LEU A 176 1.53 -6.16 9.69
N GLN A 177 0.89 -5.03 9.98
CA GLN A 177 0.84 -4.45 11.33
C GLN A 177 0.11 -5.32 12.36
N ARG A 178 -0.85 -6.14 11.91
CA ARG A 178 -1.63 -7.04 12.76
C ARG A 178 -0.98 -8.41 12.96
N LEU A 179 0.01 -8.74 12.13
CA LEU A 179 0.75 -9.98 12.29
C LEU A 179 1.75 -9.84 13.45
N PRO A 180 1.95 -10.90 14.25
CA PRO A 180 2.96 -10.87 15.30
C PRO A 180 4.33 -10.51 14.68
N PRO A 181 5.10 -9.60 15.29
CA PRO A 181 6.45 -9.33 14.82
C PRO A 181 7.25 -10.65 14.81
N PRO A 182 8.10 -10.90 13.79
CA PRO A 182 8.96 -12.06 13.80
C PRO A 182 9.78 -12.07 15.10
N PRO A 183 10.04 -13.25 15.69
CA PRO A 183 10.82 -13.33 16.94
C PRO A 183 12.14 -12.59 16.75
N ASP A 184 12.53 -11.78 17.74
CA ASP A 184 13.80 -11.07 17.70
C ASP A 184 14.92 -12.08 17.39
N PRO A 185 15.88 -11.73 16.51
CA PRO A 185 17.02 -12.59 16.29
C PRO A 185 17.65 -12.91 17.66
N PRO A 186 18.01 -14.19 17.92
CA PRO A 186 18.66 -14.54 19.16
C PRO A 186 19.83 -13.58 19.37
N PRO A 187 20.05 -13.07 20.60
CA PRO A 187 21.16 -12.19 20.88
C PRO A 187 22.40 -12.82 20.29
N GLN A 188 23.05 -12.11 19.36
CA GLN A 188 24.32 -12.56 18.80
C GLN A 188 25.18 -12.94 20.00
N PRO A 189 25.69 -14.18 20.07
CA PRO A 189 26.65 -14.54 21.10
C PRO A 189 27.71 -13.45 21.09
N ALA A 190 27.89 -12.77 22.23
CA ALA A 190 28.97 -11.82 22.41
C ALA A 190 30.21 -12.45 21.80
N ALA A 191 30.80 -11.78 20.80
CA ALA A 191 31.95 -12.28 20.09
C ALA A 191 32.92 -12.84 21.13
N ALA A 192 33.14 -14.15 21.08
CA ALA A 192 34.14 -14.78 21.92
C ALA A 192 35.46 -14.04 21.66
N PRO A 193 36.26 -13.74 22.69
CA PRO A 193 37.55 -13.08 22.50
C PRO A 193 38.34 -13.84 21.45
N GLU A 194 38.81 -13.13 20.43
CA GLU A 194 39.65 -13.71 19.38
C GLU A 194 40.80 -14.48 20.04
N PRO A 195 41.06 -15.73 19.61
CA PRO A 195 42.22 -16.47 20.09
C PRO A 195 43.49 -15.71 19.68
N PRO A 196 44.52 -15.66 20.54
CA PRO A 196 45.74 -14.92 20.25
C PRO A 196 46.42 -15.48 18.99
N GLU A 197 46.77 -14.58 18.08
CA GLU A 197 47.60 -14.89 16.92
C GLU A 197 48.93 -15.52 17.39
N PRO A 198 49.42 -16.59 16.74
CA PRO A 198 50.69 -17.20 17.11
C PRO A 198 51.85 -16.26 16.78
N GLU A 199 52.69 -16.02 17.79
CA GLU A 199 54.00 -15.35 17.70
C GLU A 199 54.86 -15.99 16.60
N GLU A 200 55.05 -15.27 15.49
CA GLU A 200 56.14 -15.55 14.57
C GLU A 200 57.43 -14.88 15.08
N LEU A 201 58.42 -15.73 15.32
CA LEU A 201 59.77 -15.41 15.80
C LEU A 201 60.57 -14.65 14.73
N ASP A 202 61.01 -13.44 15.08
CA ASP A 202 62.14 -12.73 14.45
C ASP A 202 63.46 -13.50 14.64
N PRO A 203 64.44 -13.41 13.71
CA PRO A 203 65.51 -12.38 13.83
C PRO A 203 66.27 -12.02 12.51
N PRO A 204 67.36 -11.21 12.51
CA PRO A 204 67.65 -9.96 13.22
C PRO A 204 68.26 -8.83 12.31
N ASP A 205 68.38 -7.64 12.92
CA ASP A 205 69.36 -6.54 12.74
C ASP A 205 69.63 -5.92 11.36
N ALA A 206 69.34 -4.61 11.22
CA ALA A 206 70.36 -3.56 11.38
C ALA A 206 69.86 -2.13 11.03
N GLU A 207 70.22 -1.20 11.90
CA GLU A 207 70.53 0.23 11.66
C GLU A 207 69.43 1.32 11.68
N ALA A 208 69.44 2.02 12.83
CA ALA A 208 69.62 3.47 12.99
C ALA A 208 68.39 4.42 12.98
N GLU A 209 68.10 4.91 14.20
CA GLU A 209 67.42 6.13 14.65
C GLU A 209 67.95 7.47 14.03
N PRO A 210 67.43 8.68 14.39
CA PRO A 210 66.29 9.05 15.27
C PRO A 210 65.38 10.18 14.72
N ALA A 211 64.31 10.53 15.46
CA ALA A 211 64.17 11.82 16.17
C ALA A 211 62.74 12.44 16.16
N GLU A 212 62.25 12.67 17.38
CA GLU A 212 61.46 13.83 17.86
C GLU A 212 60.02 14.05 17.34
N ALA A 213 59.06 14.59 18.09
CA ALA A 213 58.82 14.87 19.51
C ALA A 213 57.41 15.53 19.60
N ALA A 214 56.86 15.55 20.82
CA ALA A 214 55.81 16.44 21.35
C ALA A 214 54.36 16.23 20.85
N GLU A 215 53.45 15.71 21.67
CA GLU A 215 52.79 16.29 22.88
C GLU A 215 51.68 17.31 22.56
N GLY A 216 50.52 17.11 23.20
CA GLY A 216 49.44 18.10 23.24
C GLY A 216 48.06 17.55 23.60
N ALA A 217 47.89 17.06 24.84
CA ALA A 217 46.62 17.06 25.57
C ALA A 217 46.19 18.53 25.83
N ASP A 218 45.00 18.95 26.28
CA ASP A 218 43.91 18.34 27.04
C ASP A 218 42.76 19.39 27.12
N ASP A 219 41.64 18.98 27.72
CA ASP A 219 40.77 19.79 28.61
C ASP A 219 39.50 20.55 28.10
N ALA A 220 38.37 19.86 28.32
CA ALA A 220 37.21 20.17 29.19
C ALA A 220 36.28 21.40 29.06
N GLY A 221 34.98 21.05 29.18
CA GLY A 221 33.97 21.68 30.06
C GLY A 221 33.15 22.84 29.48
N ALA A 222 31.91 23.16 29.87
CA ALA A 222 30.86 22.54 30.68
C ALA A 222 29.59 23.44 30.54
N GLN A 223 28.39 22.83 30.48
CA GLN A 223 27.07 23.21 31.03
C GLN A 223 26.45 24.64 30.90
N GLY A 224 25.12 24.68 30.64
CA GLY A 224 24.21 25.74 31.15
C GLY A 224 22.98 26.11 30.28
N GLU A 225 21.79 25.59 30.62
CA GLU A 225 20.43 26.09 30.25
C GLU A 225 19.93 27.17 31.28
N PRO A 226 18.68 27.71 31.28
CA PRO A 226 17.74 28.36 30.30
C PRO A 226 17.19 29.71 30.90
N PRO A 227 15.86 30.08 30.95
CA PRO A 227 14.76 30.35 29.98
C PRO A 227 14.17 31.81 30.06
N GLU A 228 13.16 32.17 29.23
CA GLU A 228 12.05 33.18 29.40
C GLU A 228 11.58 33.71 28.01
N GLU A 229 10.39 34.24 27.69
CA GLU A 229 9.01 34.23 28.20
C GLU A 229 8.10 34.90 27.12
N SER A 230 6.95 34.29 26.84
CA SER A 230 5.60 34.86 26.54
C SER A 230 5.38 36.35 26.22
N ARG A 231 4.56 36.65 25.17
CA ARG A 231 3.47 37.68 25.18
C ARG A 231 2.53 37.58 23.94
N PRO A 232 1.33 38.20 23.93
CA PRO A 232 0.06 37.50 23.64
C PRO A 232 -0.74 38.04 22.43
N ALA A 233 -1.86 37.36 22.14
CA ALA A 233 -2.84 37.56 21.06
C ALA A 233 -3.68 38.86 21.12
N PRO A 234 -4.43 39.17 20.05
CA PRO A 234 -5.69 39.89 20.16
C PRO A 234 -6.92 39.04 19.73
N ALA A 235 -7.86 38.97 20.68
CA ALA A 235 -9.32 39.15 20.58
C ALA A 235 -10.19 38.40 19.52
N ALA A 236 -10.87 37.37 20.03
CA ALA A 236 -12.33 37.13 20.01
C ALA A 236 -13.20 37.69 18.87
N SER A 237 -13.87 36.76 18.18
CA SER A 237 -15.17 36.97 17.52
C SER A 237 -16.17 35.87 17.96
N ALA A 238 -17.44 36.23 17.96
CA ALA A 238 -18.61 35.65 18.63
C ALA A 238 -18.92 34.14 18.38
N PRO A 239 -19.74 33.50 19.25
CA PRO A 239 -20.06 32.08 19.19
C PRO A 239 -21.17 31.79 18.16
N GLY A 240 -20.91 30.87 17.24
CA GLY A 240 -21.93 30.35 16.30
C GLY A 240 -21.41 29.96 14.92
N ALA A 241 -20.23 30.41 14.52
CA ALA A 241 -19.55 29.86 13.36
C ALA A 241 -18.55 28.81 13.87
N ARG A 242 -18.90 27.53 13.80
CA ARG A 242 -17.87 26.49 13.78
C ARG A 242 -17.06 26.77 12.52
N LEU A 243 -15.94 27.47 12.66
CA LEU A 243 -14.97 27.64 11.58
C LEU A 243 -14.49 26.23 11.24
N ILE A 244 -15.11 25.65 10.21
CA ILE A 244 -14.61 24.43 9.61
C ILE A 244 -13.29 24.85 8.98
N GLU A 245 -12.19 24.57 9.68
CA GLU A 245 -10.87 24.67 9.09
C GLU A 245 -10.79 23.61 8.00
N VAL A 246 -11.00 24.08 6.78
CA VAL A 246 -10.99 23.31 5.55
C VAL A 246 -9.57 22.78 5.32
N SER A 247 -9.45 21.51 4.93
CA SER A 247 -8.13 21.00 4.56
C SER A 247 -7.64 21.64 3.26
N PRO A 248 -6.32 21.66 2.99
CA PRO A 248 -5.80 22.15 1.71
C PRO A 248 -6.39 21.43 0.49
N ALA A 249 -6.81 20.17 0.66
CA ALA A 249 -7.50 19.40 -0.38
C ALA A 249 -8.92 19.93 -0.64
N LEU A 250 -9.65 20.31 0.42
CA LEU A 250 -10.98 20.90 0.30
C LEU A 250 -10.94 22.32 -0.25
N GLU A 251 -9.95 23.13 0.15
CA GLU A 251 -9.72 24.46 -0.44
C GLU A 251 -9.46 24.38 -1.94
N ARG A 252 -8.63 23.42 -2.37
CA ARG A 252 -8.36 23.18 -3.79
C ARG A 252 -9.61 22.72 -4.54
N PHE A 253 -10.46 21.91 -3.91
CA PHE A 253 -11.73 21.49 -4.48
C PHE A 253 -12.71 22.66 -4.64
N ILE A 254 -12.84 23.52 -3.63
CA ILE A 254 -13.65 24.75 -3.69
C ILE A 254 -13.14 25.65 -4.82
N ARG A 255 -11.81 25.82 -4.94
CA ARG A 255 -11.23 26.61 -6.03
C ARG A 255 -11.54 26.05 -7.41
N LYS A 256 -11.60 24.72 -7.58
CA LYS A 256 -12.00 24.10 -8.85
C LYS A 256 -13.46 24.42 -9.19
N LEU A 257 -14.35 24.45 -8.20
CA LEU A 257 -15.75 24.84 -8.40
C LEU A 257 -15.87 26.30 -8.87
N GLU A 258 -15.12 27.21 -8.25
CA GLU A 258 -15.06 28.62 -8.66
C GLU A 258 -14.52 28.78 -10.09
N VAL A 259 -13.40 28.11 -10.41
CA VAL A 259 -12.81 28.14 -11.75
C VAL A 259 -13.76 27.56 -12.80
N PHE A 260 -14.52 26.52 -12.46
CA PHE A 260 -15.53 25.97 -13.35
C PHE A 260 -16.64 26.99 -13.66
N ALA A 261 -17.13 27.70 -12.64
CA ALA A 261 -18.12 28.76 -12.82
C ALA A 261 -17.58 29.89 -13.70
N ASP A 262 -16.38 30.39 -13.42
CA ASP A 262 -15.72 31.44 -14.20
C ASP A 262 -15.53 31.04 -15.68
N LEU A 263 -15.18 29.78 -15.95
CA LEU A 263 -14.97 29.29 -17.32
C LEU A 263 -16.28 29.18 -18.11
N LEU A 264 -17.38 28.85 -17.44
CA LEU A 264 -18.71 28.84 -18.08
C LEU A 264 -19.19 30.26 -18.40
N GLU A 265 -18.97 31.22 -17.50
CA GLU A 265 -19.32 32.63 -17.74
C GLU A 265 -18.54 33.22 -18.92
N ARG A 266 -17.29 32.79 -19.13
CA ARG A 266 -16.45 33.21 -20.25
C ARG A 266 -16.73 32.47 -21.57
N GLY A 267 -17.65 31.50 -21.56
CA GLY A 267 -17.99 30.70 -22.74
C GLY A 267 -16.91 29.68 -23.14
N GLU A 268 -15.92 29.43 -22.28
CA GLU A 268 -14.83 28.48 -22.53
C GLU A 268 -15.22 27.04 -22.17
N THR A 269 -16.23 26.53 -22.88
CA THR A 269 -16.89 25.25 -22.60
C THR A 269 -15.93 24.04 -22.65
N GLY A 270 -14.93 24.07 -23.52
CA GLY A 270 -13.92 23.01 -23.61
C GLY A 270 -13.06 22.87 -22.34
N LYS A 271 -12.62 23.99 -21.75
CA LYS A 271 -11.87 23.98 -20.49
C LYS A 271 -12.78 23.66 -19.31
N ALA A 272 -14.01 24.19 -19.31
CA ALA A 272 -15.01 23.88 -18.30
C ALA A 272 -15.30 22.37 -18.23
N ALA A 273 -15.37 21.67 -19.38
CA ALA A 273 -15.59 20.22 -19.41
C ALA A 273 -14.46 19.43 -18.72
N ILE A 274 -13.21 19.89 -18.81
CA ILE A 274 -12.06 19.27 -18.14
C ILE A 274 -12.20 19.44 -16.62
N VAL A 275 -12.51 20.66 -16.16
CA VAL A 275 -12.69 20.94 -14.73
C VAL A 275 -13.91 20.19 -14.18
N ALA A 276 -15.01 20.08 -14.94
CA ALA A 276 -16.19 19.31 -14.57
C ALA A 276 -15.88 17.82 -14.36
N ARG A 277 -15.06 17.22 -15.23
CA ARG A 277 -14.62 15.83 -15.07
C ARG A 277 -13.81 15.63 -13.79
N ASP A 278 -12.94 16.57 -13.46
CA ASP A 278 -12.10 16.54 -12.25
C ASP A 278 -12.95 16.76 -10.97
N ILE A 279 -13.89 17.71 -10.99
CA ILE A 279 -14.87 17.90 -9.90
C ILE A 279 -15.67 16.61 -9.69
N LYS A 280 -16.18 16.01 -10.77
CA LYS A 280 -16.93 14.76 -10.67
C LYS A 280 -16.10 13.65 -10.05
N ALA A 281 -14.84 13.49 -10.47
CA ALA A 281 -13.94 12.49 -9.90
C ALA A 281 -13.71 12.72 -8.40
N ALA A 282 -13.56 13.98 -7.96
CA ALA A 282 -13.39 14.32 -6.55
C ALA A 282 -14.66 14.05 -5.72
N VAL A 283 -15.86 14.30 -6.28
CA VAL A 283 -17.13 13.96 -5.62
C VAL A 283 -17.32 12.46 -5.50
N ASP A 284 -17.03 11.70 -6.56
CA ASP A 284 -17.18 10.24 -6.59
C ASP A 284 -16.24 9.55 -5.56
N HIS A 285 -15.17 10.22 -5.12
CA HIS A 285 -14.15 9.70 -4.18
C HIS A 285 -13.99 10.60 -2.95
N PHE A 286 -15.08 11.23 -2.49
CA PHE A 286 -15.01 12.11 -1.34
C PHE A 286 -14.70 11.33 -0.06
N ASP A 287 -13.49 11.51 0.52
CA ASP A 287 -13.10 10.96 1.82
C ASP A 287 -13.11 12.07 2.90
N PRO A 288 -14.10 12.08 3.81
CA PRO A 288 -14.19 13.05 4.89
C PRO A 288 -12.93 13.17 5.76
N ARG A 289 -12.11 12.12 5.87
CA ARG A 289 -10.86 12.15 6.64
C ARG A 289 -9.79 13.02 5.98
N VAL A 290 -9.80 13.10 4.65
CA VAL A 290 -8.89 13.93 3.86
C VAL A 290 -9.39 15.36 3.76
N TYR A 291 -10.71 15.53 3.59
CA TYR A 291 -11.32 16.85 3.40
C TYR A 291 -11.62 17.59 4.71
N LEU A 292 -11.96 16.87 5.78
CA LEU A 292 -12.40 17.41 7.08
C LEU A 292 -11.70 16.72 8.28
N PRO A 293 -10.36 16.60 8.30
CA PRO A 293 -9.64 15.85 9.33
C PRO A 293 -9.90 16.38 10.74
N ARG A 294 -9.97 17.72 10.92
CA ARG A 294 -10.20 18.34 12.24
C ARG A 294 -11.60 18.09 12.79
N LEU A 295 -12.60 17.93 11.93
CA LEU A 295 -13.96 17.59 12.34
C LEU A 295 -14.03 16.15 12.87
N LEU A 296 -13.32 15.22 12.22
CA LEU A 296 -13.38 13.79 12.55
C LEU A 296 -12.34 13.32 13.56
N SER A 297 -11.26 14.08 13.77
CA SER A 297 -10.20 13.74 14.73
C SER A 297 -10.74 13.53 16.16
N PRO A 298 -11.61 14.39 16.70
CA PRO A 298 -12.19 14.16 18.03
C PRO A 298 -13.04 12.89 18.08
N TYR A 299 -13.83 12.63 17.04
CA TYR A 299 -14.65 11.42 16.92
C TYR A 299 -13.78 10.16 16.98
N PHE A 300 -12.75 10.04 16.12
CA PHE A 300 -11.89 8.86 16.10
C PHE A 300 -11.06 8.70 17.38
N ARG A 301 -10.69 9.80 18.04
CA ARG A 301 -10.02 9.76 19.35
C ARG A 301 -10.94 9.20 20.42
N LEU A 302 -12.18 9.71 20.52
CA LEU A 302 -13.18 9.22 21.47
C LEU A 302 -13.56 7.76 21.20
N LEU A 303 -13.70 7.41 19.92
CA LEU A 303 -14.00 6.06 19.50
C LEU A 303 -12.89 5.10 19.91
N SER A 304 -11.62 5.43 19.63
CA SER A 304 -10.47 4.61 20.03
C SER A 304 -10.36 4.47 21.54
N ALA A 305 -10.65 5.52 22.31
CA ALA A 305 -10.55 5.50 23.76
C ALA A 305 -11.64 4.65 24.42
N ASN A 306 -12.79 4.48 23.77
CA ASN A 306 -13.94 3.75 24.31
C ASN A 306 -14.28 2.49 23.50
N ILE A 307 -13.37 2.06 22.61
CA ILE A 307 -13.68 1.02 21.63
C ILE A 307 -14.02 -0.32 22.29
N GLU A 308 -13.38 -0.65 23.40
CA GLU A 308 -13.63 -1.89 24.15
C GLU A 308 -15.02 -1.90 24.80
N THR A 309 -15.54 -0.73 25.15
CA THR A 309 -16.90 -0.56 25.71
C THR A 309 -17.95 -0.53 24.60
N ILE A 310 -17.63 0.05 23.44
CA ILE A 310 -18.57 0.24 22.32
C ILE A 310 -18.68 -1.04 21.47
N ALA A 311 -17.58 -1.77 21.27
CA ALA A 311 -17.54 -2.93 20.37
C ALA A 311 -18.60 -4.03 20.68
N PRO A 312 -18.88 -4.39 21.95
CA PRO A 312 -19.93 -5.36 22.25
C PRO A 312 -21.34 -4.91 21.81
N HIS A 313 -21.60 -3.60 21.76
CA HIS A 313 -22.88 -3.08 21.29
C HIS A 313 -23.01 -3.14 19.76
N TRP A 314 -21.90 -3.07 19.02
CA TRP A 314 -21.90 -3.29 17.57
C TRP A 314 -22.20 -4.74 17.19
N GLU A 315 -21.79 -5.69 18.03
CA GLU A 315 -22.14 -7.11 17.83
C GLU A 315 -23.64 -7.38 18.06
N ALA A 316 -24.33 -6.50 18.81
CA ALA A 316 -25.77 -6.54 19.04
C ALA A 316 -26.61 -5.72 18.02
N ALA A 317 -25.97 -5.21 16.95
CA ALA A 317 -26.58 -4.30 15.97
C ALA A 317 -27.78 -4.90 15.19
N GLU A 318 -27.97 -6.22 15.23
CA GLU A 318 -29.10 -6.89 14.56
C GLU A 318 -30.33 -7.07 15.46
N THR A 319 -30.30 -6.58 16.70
CA THR A 319 -31.45 -6.70 17.60
C THR A 319 -32.58 -5.72 17.23
N PRO A 320 -33.87 -6.10 17.41
CA PRO A 320 -34.99 -5.19 17.17
C PRO A 320 -34.94 -3.91 18.01
N ALA A 321 -34.35 -3.98 19.21
CA ALA A 321 -34.15 -2.82 20.07
C ALA A 321 -33.14 -1.82 19.49
N TRP A 322 -32.04 -2.31 18.91
CA TRP A 322 -31.07 -1.49 18.20
C TRP A 322 -31.69 -0.81 16.97
N GLN A 323 -32.47 -1.54 16.18
CA GLN A 323 -33.16 -0.98 15.01
C GLN A 323 -34.16 0.13 15.40
N ALA A 324 -34.89 -0.04 16.50
CA ALA A 324 -35.80 1.01 17.00
C ALA A 324 -35.04 2.28 17.43
N LEU A 325 -33.89 2.13 18.10
CA LEU A 325 -33.02 3.25 18.48
C LEU A 325 -32.38 3.94 17.27
N GLU A 326 -32.01 3.18 16.23
CA GLU A 326 -31.48 3.74 14.99
C GLU A 326 -32.55 4.54 14.22
N GLN A 327 -33.79 4.04 14.18
CA GLN A 327 -34.90 4.81 13.61
C GLN A 327 -35.18 6.07 14.42
N LEU A 328 -35.10 6.02 15.76
CA LEU A 328 -35.23 7.20 16.61
C LEU A 328 -34.11 8.21 16.33
N TYR A 329 -32.86 7.77 16.24
CA TYR A 329 -31.71 8.61 15.88
C TYR A 329 -31.89 9.35 14.53
N GLN A 330 -32.52 8.69 13.55
CA GLN A 330 -32.76 9.28 12.22
C GLN A 330 -33.93 10.28 12.21
N VAL A 331 -34.94 10.09 13.06
CA VAL A 331 -36.18 10.88 13.06
C VAL A 331 -36.13 12.03 14.07
N ASP A 332 -35.54 11.81 15.25
CA ASP A 332 -35.43 12.80 16.32
C ASP A 332 -34.15 12.57 17.13
N LEU A 333 -33.13 13.39 16.82
CA LEU A 333 -31.84 13.32 17.48
C LEU A 333 -31.91 13.74 18.95
N GLU A 334 -32.79 14.66 19.33
CA GLU A 334 -32.90 15.13 20.71
C GLU A 334 -33.57 14.07 21.58
N ALA A 335 -34.66 13.47 21.09
CA ALA A 335 -35.32 12.35 21.77
C ALA A 335 -34.40 11.12 21.91
N PHE A 336 -33.48 10.91 20.96
CA PHE A 336 -32.46 9.87 21.05
C PHE A 336 -31.46 10.13 22.20
N LEU A 337 -31.11 11.39 22.48
CA LEU A 337 -30.16 11.73 23.55
C LEU A 337 -30.76 11.58 24.96
N GLU A 338 -32.09 11.50 25.09
CA GLU A 338 -32.80 11.31 26.35
C GLU A 338 -33.01 9.82 26.71
N HIS A 339 -32.70 8.90 25.79
CA HIS A 339 -33.01 7.48 25.87
C HIS A 339 -31.81 6.60 26.23
#